data_AF-A0A8I2G2S7-F1
#
_entry.id   AF-A0A8I2G2S7-F1
#
_cell.length_a   1.000
_cell.length_b   1.000
_cell.length_c   1.000
_cell.angle_alpha   90.00
_cell.angle_beta   90.00
_cell.angle_gamma   90.00
#
_symmetry.space_group_name_H-M   'P 1'
#
loop_
_entity.id
_entity.type
_entity.pdbx_description
1 polymer ?
#
loop_
_entity_poly.entity_id
_entity_poly.type
_entity_poly.pdbx_seq_one_letter_code
_entity_poly.pdbx_strand_id
1 'polypeptide(L)'
;MRGIQKFILGMLIGMFLLALFNFNLFPYIKANSTDSGYDGPDGEKSGASIGFLIVQGAGYSLTAQSETLKFMNRIEMSEISGIDFNELEVIIAAAVDKMDRAKDVYWMLKVTADHTPYNPEVIEKLASFDYQGFQTRHGLNGPIFAEVKNFLKNGDIRGLYARMLADAEELSGRLHGIKTMVDAGQFPEIYDLWRLNQEFSESLLLGQYASEVFFQLDK
;
A
#
# COMPACT_ATOMS: atom_id res chain seq x y z
N MET A 1 -24.58 5.28 34.16
CA MET A 1 -23.79 4.05 33.95
C MET A 1 -23.82 3.50 32.50
N ARG A 2 -24.16 4.29 31.46
CA ARG A 2 -24.28 3.80 30.06
C ARG A 2 -23.23 4.34 29.07
N GLY A 3 -22.54 5.45 29.38
CA GLY A 3 -21.53 6.03 28.49
C GLY A 3 -20.19 5.30 28.55
N ILE A 4 -19.67 5.08 29.76
CA ILE A 4 -18.35 4.47 29.99
C ILE A 4 -18.27 3.04 29.44
N GLN A 5 -19.35 2.25 29.55
CA GLN A 5 -19.38 0.89 29.00
C GLN A 5 -19.35 0.84 27.47
N LYS A 6 -20.02 1.79 26.79
CA LYS A 6 -19.99 1.88 25.32
C LYS A 6 -18.62 2.32 24.83
N PHE A 7 -17.98 3.25 25.54
CA PHE A 7 -16.63 3.71 25.24
C PHE A 7 -15.58 2.59 25.40
N ILE A 8 -15.62 1.85 26.51
CA ILE A 8 -14.73 0.70 26.74
C ILE A 8 -14.94 -0.38 25.66
N LEU A 9 -16.20 -0.64 25.27
CA LEU A 9 -16.50 -1.62 24.23
C LEU A 9 -15.99 -1.18 22.85
N GLY A 10 -16.15 0.09 22.48
CA GLY A 10 -15.61 0.65 21.23
C GLY A 10 -14.08 0.56 21.17
N MET A 11 -13.41 0.89 22.29
CA MET A 11 -11.96 0.80 22.41
C MET A 11 -11.46 -0.64 22.32
N LEU A 12 -12.15 -1.60 22.96
CA LEU A 12 -11.81 -3.02 22.89
C LEU A 12 -12.02 -3.59 21.48
N ILE A 13 -13.07 -3.17 20.77
CA ILE A 13 -13.29 -3.57 19.37
C ILE A 13 -12.22 -2.95 18.47
N GLY A 14 -11.88 -1.68 18.65
CA GLY A 14 -10.80 -1.00 17.91
C GLY A 14 -9.44 -1.67 18.13
N MET A 15 -9.08 -1.98 19.38
CA MET A 15 -7.86 -2.73 19.70
C MET A 15 -7.88 -4.17 19.17
N PHE A 16 -9.02 -4.84 19.20
CA PHE A 16 -9.17 -6.20 18.68
C PHE A 16 -9.04 -6.23 17.15
N LEU A 17 -9.61 -5.24 16.45
CA LEU A 17 -9.44 -5.08 15.01
C LEU A 17 -7.99 -4.71 14.68
N LEU A 18 -7.39 -3.73 15.38
CA LEU A 18 -5.98 -3.39 15.22
C LEU A 18 -5.07 -4.58 15.49
N ALA A 19 -5.37 -5.44 16.46
CA ALA A 19 -4.63 -6.66 16.71
C ALA A 19 -4.82 -7.68 15.58
N LEU A 20 -6.06 -7.94 15.16
CA LEU A 20 -6.37 -8.85 14.05
C LEU A 20 -5.72 -8.44 12.72
N PHE A 21 -5.62 -7.14 12.45
CA PHE A 21 -4.93 -6.62 11.27
C PHE A 21 -3.40 -6.53 11.45
N ASN A 22 -2.89 -6.36 12.69
CA ASN A 22 -1.43 -6.32 12.94
C ASN A 22 -0.72 -7.68 12.89
N PHE A 23 -1.42 -8.81 13.02
CA PHE A 23 -0.75 -10.11 13.17
C PHE A 23 -0.04 -10.66 11.91
N ASN A 24 -0.06 -9.96 10.77
CA ASN A 24 0.75 -10.34 9.59
C ASN A 24 1.28 -9.15 8.74
N LEU A 25 1.04 -7.89 9.14
CA LEU A 25 1.36 -6.75 8.27
C LEU A 25 2.82 -6.30 8.32
N PHE A 26 3.59 -6.60 9.38
CA PHE A 26 5.00 -6.22 9.47
C PHE A 26 5.80 -7.21 10.32
N PRO A 27 6.58 -8.09 9.66
CA PRO A 27 8.00 -7.82 9.68
C PRO A 27 8.62 -8.09 8.30
N TYR A 28 9.39 -7.13 7.80
CA TYR A 28 10.07 -7.12 6.51
C TYR A 28 9.18 -6.76 5.31
N ILE A 29 9.25 -5.49 4.89
CA ILE A 29 9.39 -5.21 3.46
C ILE A 29 10.68 -5.93 3.07
N LYS A 30 10.59 -7.21 2.69
CA LYS A 30 11.73 -7.94 2.16
C LYS A 30 12.23 -7.13 0.97
N ALA A 31 13.57 -7.02 0.83
CA ALA A 31 14.17 -6.43 -0.35
C ALA A 31 13.48 -7.06 -1.57
N ASN A 32 12.71 -6.25 -2.28
CA ASN A 32 11.74 -6.74 -3.24
C ASN A 32 12.50 -7.29 -4.43
N SER A 33 12.53 -8.61 -4.61
CA SER A 33 13.26 -9.28 -5.68
C SER A 33 12.49 -9.34 -6.99
N THR A 34 11.41 -8.58 -7.13
CA THR A 34 10.70 -8.37 -8.40
C THR A 34 11.59 -7.79 -9.49
N ASP A 35 12.73 -7.20 -9.14
CA ASP A 35 13.77 -6.80 -10.10
C ASP A 35 14.37 -7.99 -10.87
N SER A 36 14.36 -9.21 -10.29
CA SER A 36 14.77 -10.44 -10.98
C SER A 36 13.87 -10.79 -12.17
N GLY A 37 12.64 -10.27 -12.21
CA GLY A 37 11.72 -10.41 -13.34
C GLY A 37 12.17 -9.71 -14.62
N TYR A 38 13.28 -8.97 -14.57
CA TYR A 38 13.84 -8.24 -15.70
C TYR A 38 15.28 -8.67 -15.95
N ASP A 39 15.65 -8.82 -17.22
CA ASP A 39 17.05 -8.96 -17.60
C ASP A 39 17.68 -7.58 -17.44
N GLY A 40 18.45 -7.39 -16.37
CA GLY A 40 19.17 -6.14 -16.16
C GLY A 40 20.00 -5.82 -17.41
N PRO A 41 20.06 -4.56 -17.86
CA PRO A 41 20.89 -4.23 -19.00
C PRO A 41 22.34 -4.53 -18.63
N ASP A 42 23.00 -5.35 -19.45
CA ASP A 42 24.44 -5.32 -19.59
C ASP A 42 24.85 -3.88 -19.96
N GLY A 43 25.11 -3.07 -18.96
CA GLY A 43 25.68 -1.74 -19.07
C GLY A 43 24.74 -0.64 -19.58
N GLU A 44 23.98 -0.02 -18.67
CA GLU A 44 23.99 1.45 -18.63
C GLU A 44 23.67 1.99 -17.23
N LYS A 45 24.67 2.67 -16.68
CA LYS A 45 24.71 3.32 -15.38
C LYS A 45 24.12 4.73 -15.52
N SER A 46 22.87 4.97 -15.12
CA SER A 46 22.38 6.34 -14.85
C SER A 46 20.99 6.46 -14.17
N GLY A 47 20.23 5.37 -13.99
CA GLY A 47 18.87 5.41 -13.42
C GLY A 47 18.73 4.69 -12.08
N ALA A 48 17.70 5.03 -11.30
CA ALA A 48 17.27 4.23 -10.16
C ALA A 48 16.84 2.84 -10.63
N SER A 49 17.31 1.77 -9.98
CA SER A 49 16.93 0.40 -10.35
C SER A 49 15.45 0.14 -10.08
N ILE A 50 14.84 -0.80 -10.81
CA ILE A 50 13.45 -1.25 -10.58
C ILE A 50 13.23 -1.61 -9.11
N GLY A 51 14.12 -2.41 -8.52
CA GLY A 51 14.04 -2.77 -7.10
C GLY A 51 14.09 -1.56 -6.15
N PHE A 52 14.95 -0.56 -6.44
CA PHE A 52 14.99 0.67 -5.65
C PHE A 52 13.68 1.45 -5.74
N LEU A 53 13.12 1.62 -6.95
CA LEU A 53 11.87 2.36 -7.16
C LEU A 53 10.70 1.67 -6.46
N ILE A 54 10.66 0.34 -6.43
CA ILE A 54 9.62 -0.41 -5.72
C ILE A 54 9.70 -0.18 -4.22
N VAL A 55 10.89 -0.33 -3.63
CA VAL A 55 11.09 -0.09 -2.19
C VAL A 55 10.78 1.36 -1.83
N GLN A 56 11.19 2.31 -2.66
CA GLN A 56 10.95 3.72 -2.43
C GLN A 56 9.47 4.08 -2.53
N GLY A 57 8.75 3.58 -3.56
CA GLY A 57 7.31 3.82 -3.74
C GLY A 57 6.48 3.23 -2.61
N ALA A 58 6.80 2.00 -2.19
CA ALA A 58 6.19 1.36 -1.03
C ALA A 58 6.48 2.13 0.27
N GLY A 59 7.73 2.58 0.47
CA GLY A 59 8.12 3.38 1.63
C GLY A 59 7.34 4.69 1.76
N TYR A 60 7.15 5.41 0.65
CA TYR A 60 6.32 6.61 0.63
C TYR A 60 4.84 6.29 0.88
N SER A 61 4.30 5.24 0.27
CA SER A 61 2.90 4.82 0.45
C SER A 61 2.61 4.44 1.91
N LEU A 62 3.54 3.72 2.56
CA LEU A 62 3.45 3.37 3.98
C LEU A 62 3.54 4.58 4.91
N THR A 63 4.39 5.54 4.56
CA THR A 63 4.45 6.79 5.31
C THR A 63 3.13 7.56 5.18
N ALA A 64 2.55 7.63 3.97
CA ALA A 64 1.25 8.25 3.74
C ALA A 64 0.13 7.58 4.55
N GLN A 65 0.10 6.24 4.60
CA GLN A 65 -0.84 5.50 5.44
C GLN A 65 -0.63 5.83 6.93
N SER A 66 0.62 5.87 7.41
CA SER A 66 0.93 6.22 8.80
C SER A 66 0.42 7.61 9.18
N GLU A 67 0.62 8.61 8.32
CA GLU A 67 0.07 9.96 8.54
C GLU A 67 -1.46 9.98 8.49
N THR A 68 -2.07 9.18 7.61
CA THR A 68 -3.52 9.02 7.53
C THR A 68 -4.10 8.42 8.82
N LEU A 69 -3.43 7.42 9.41
CA LEU A 69 -3.84 6.84 10.68
C LEU A 69 -3.71 7.84 11.85
N LYS A 70 -2.67 8.68 11.86
CA LYS A 70 -2.56 9.77 12.83
C LYS A 70 -3.69 10.79 12.66
N PHE A 71 -4.02 11.15 11.42
CA PHE A 71 -5.13 12.05 11.12
C PHE A 71 -6.47 11.49 11.63
N MET A 72 -6.76 10.22 11.34
CA MET A 72 -7.96 9.54 11.84
C MET A 72 -7.99 9.51 13.37
N ASN A 73 -6.88 9.16 14.02
CA ASN A 73 -6.79 9.16 15.47
C ASN A 73 -7.06 10.55 16.06
N ARG A 74 -6.57 11.61 15.42
CA ARG A 74 -6.80 12.98 15.88
C ARG A 74 -8.28 13.39 15.78
N ILE A 75 -8.96 13.00 14.69
CA ILE A 75 -10.41 13.20 14.53
C ILE A 75 -11.17 12.46 15.64
N GLU A 76 -10.85 11.20 15.91
CA GLU A 76 -11.51 10.42 16.96
C GLU A 76 -11.33 11.04 18.36
N MET A 77 -10.16 11.60 18.63
CA MET A 77 -9.85 12.25 19.91
C MET A 77 -10.44 13.65 20.06
N SER A 78 -11.07 14.19 19.01
CA SER A 78 -11.63 15.55 19.03
C SER A 78 -12.79 15.72 20.00
N GLU A 79 -13.57 14.67 20.25
CA GLU A 79 -14.65 14.69 21.25
C GLU A 79 -14.13 14.89 22.67
N ILE A 80 -12.89 14.48 22.94
CA ILE A 80 -12.28 14.53 24.28
C ILE A 80 -11.45 15.81 24.46
N SER A 81 -10.69 16.19 23.44
CA SER A 81 -9.64 17.22 23.55
C SER A 81 -9.94 18.51 22.80
N GLY A 82 -11.10 18.59 22.15
CA GLY A 82 -11.42 19.69 21.23
C GLY A 82 -10.72 19.52 19.88
N ILE A 83 -11.10 20.39 18.95
CA ILE A 83 -10.65 20.33 17.56
C ILE A 83 -9.62 21.43 17.34
N ASP A 84 -8.44 21.05 16.84
CA ASP A 84 -7.48 21.98 16.26
C ASP A 84 -7.35 21.69 14.76
N PHE A 85 -8.01 22.53 13.94
CA PHE A 85 -7.94 22.38 12.49
C PHE A 85 -6.55 22.63 11.93
N ASN A 86 -5.72 23.48 12.56
CA ASN A 86 -4.35 23.71 12.10
C ASN A 86 -3.52 22.44 12.25
N GLU A 87 -3.72 21.68 13.33
CA GLU A 87 -3.07 20.39 13.52
C GLU A 87 -3.51 19.38 12.45
N LEU A 88 -4.82 19.29 12.19
CA LEU A 88 -5.37 18.41 11.16
C LEU A 88 -4.83 18.77 9.77
N GLU A 89 -4.75 20.05 9.42
CA GLU A 89 -4.16 20.55 8.17
C GLU A 89 -2.72 20.09 7.99
N VAL A 90 -1.89 20.19 9.04
CA VAL A 90 -0.49 19.77 8.99
C VAL A 90 -0.37 18.26 8.75
N ILE A 91 -1.16 17.44 9.45
CA ILE A 91 -1.10 15.97 9.33
C ILE A 91 -1.58 15.53 7.95
N ILE A 92 -2.72 16.04 7.47
CA ILE A 92 -3.25 15.64 6.16
C ILE A 92 -2.35 16.12 5.02
N ALA A 93 -1.75 17.31 5.15
CA ALA A 93 -0.77 17.80 4.17
C ALA A 93 0.46 16.89 4.09
N ALA A 94 0.92 16.34 5.22
CA ALA A 94 2.01 15.37 5.25
C ALA A 94 1.62 14.05 4.56
N ALA A 95 0.40 13.55 4.78
CA ALA A 95 -0.11 12.36 4.09
C ALA A 95 -0.16 12.58 2.56
N VAL A 96 -0.68 13.73 2.12
CA VAL A 96 -0.74 14.15 0.71
C VAL A 96 0.65 14.20 0.08
N ASP A 97 1.62 14.91 0.70
CA ASP A 97 3.00 15.00 0.18
C ASP A 97 3.62 13.61 -0.02
N LYS A 98 3.41 12.70 0.93
CA LYS A 98 3.98 11.35 0.85
C LYS A 98 3.29 10.51 -0.23
N MET A 99 1.97 10.62 -0.37
CA MET A 99 1.24 9.88 -1.39
C MET A 99 1.56 10.39 -2.80
N ASP A 100 1.73 11.70 -2.98
CA ASP A 100 2.16 12.28 -4.25
C ASP A 100 3.57 11.83 -4.63
N ARG A 101 4.50 11.75 -3.68
CA ARG A 101 5.83 11.17 -3.93
C ARG A 101 5.76 9.69 -4.29
N ALA A 102 4.91 8.90 -3.63
CA ALA A 102 4.70 7.51 -3.98
C ALA A 102 4.18 7.35 -5.41
N LYS A 103 3.18 8.16 -5.80
CA LYS A 103 2.65 8.22 -7.16
C LYS A 103 3.76 8.54 -8.18
N ASP A 104 4.57 9.57 -7.94
CA ASP A 104 5.68 9.93 -8.82
C ASP A 104 6.69 8.78 -8.97
N VAL A 105 7.00 8.09 -7.87
CA VAL A 105 7.91 6.93 -7.89
C VAL A 105 7.32 5.74 -8.61
N TYR A 106 6.03 5.43 -8.44
CA TYR A 106 5.37 4.35 -9.19
C TYR A 106 5.25 4.68 -10.67
N TRP A 107 5.08 5.96 -11.03
CA TRP A 107 5.14 6.39 -12.42
C TRP A 107 6.54 6.14 -13.01
N MET A 108 7.60 6.53 -12.31
CA MET A 108 8.97 6.23 -12.74
C MET A 108 9.24 4.72 -12.83
N LEU A 109 8.73 3.94 -11.88
CA LEU A 109 8.82 2.47 -11.90
C LEU A 109 8.20 1.90 -13.17
N LYS A 110 6.95 2.30 -13.46
CA LYS A 110 6.23 1.85 -14.66
C LYS A 110 7.00 2.21 -15.92
N VAL A 111 7.42 3.46 -16.06
CA VAL A 111 8.20 3.93 -17.22
C VAL A 111 9.49 3.13 -17.37
N THR A 112 10.21 2.88 -16.27
CA THR A 112 11.44 2.10 -16.30
C THR A 112 11.15 0.66 -16.74
N ALA A 113 10.15 0.01 -16.15
CA ALA A 113 9.75 -1.36 -16.46
C ALA A 113 9.27 -1.55 -17.90
N ASP A 114 8.60 -0.55 -18.49
CA ASP A 114 8.15 -0.58 -19.90
C ASP A 114 9.33 -0.68 -20.88
N HIS A 115 10.50 -0.15 -20.52
CA HIS A 115 11.70 -0.15 -21.36
C HIS A 115 12.69 -1.27 -20.99
N THR A 116 12.49 -1.97 -19.87
CA THR A 116 13.35 -3.07 -19.46
C THR A 116 12.80 -4.42 -19.97
N PRO A 117 13.58 -5.22 -20.70
CA PRO A 117 13.17 -6.56 -21.12
C PRO A 117 12.89 -7.48 -19.93
N TYR A 118 11.91 -8.37 -20.05
CA TYR A 118 11.66 -9.40 -19.05
C TYR A 118 12.75 -10.47 -19.05
N ASN A 119 13.02 -11.03 -17.87
CA ASN A 119 13.82 -12.23 -17.73
C ASN A 119 12.96 -13.47 -18.06
N PRO A 120 13.22 -14.18 -19.16
CA PRO A 120 12.37 -15.29 -19.60
C PRO A 120 12.35 -16.46 -18.61
N GLU A 121 13.45 -16.71 -17.88
CA GLU A 121 13.52 -17.76 -16.87
C GLU A 121 12.56 -17.47 -15.71
N VAL A 122 12.50 -16.20 -15.26
CA VAL A 122 11.60 -15.79 -14.18
C VAL A 122 10.15 -15.82 -14.63
N ILE A 123 9.85 -15.42 -15.87
CA ILE A 123 8.49 -15.53 -16.43
C ILE A 123 8.01 -16.99 -16.46
N GLU A 124 8.87 -17.94 -16.84
CA GLU A 124 8.55 -19.37 -16.81
C GLU A 124 8.30 -19.89 -15.39
N LYS A 125 9.13 -19.48 -14.43
CA LYS A 125 8.94 -19.78 -13.00
C LYS A 125 7.63 -19.23 -12.46
N LEU A 126 7.27 -17.99 -12.81
CA LEU A 126 6.01 -17.37 -12.41
C LEU A 126 4.79 -18.10 -13.00
N ALA A 127 4.88 -18.58 -14.24
CA ALA A 127 3.80 -19.31 -14.90
C ALA A 127 3.54 -20.70 -14.25
N SER A 128 4.61 -21.36 -13.79
CA SER A 128 4.56 -22.70 -13.19
C SER A 128 4.40 -22.71 -11.66
N PHE A 129 4.41 -21.54 -11.02
CA PHE A 129 4.29 -21.39 -9.56
C PHE A 129 2.96 -21.96 -8.99
N ASP A 130 3.04 -22.65 -7.84
CA ASP A 130 1.89 -23.18 -7.10
C ASP A 130 1.15 -22.07 -6.32
N TYR A 131 0.43 -21.20 -7.03
CA TYR A 131 -0.32 -20.10 -6.40
C TYR A 131 -1.37 -20.61 -5.41
N GLN A 132 -2.09 -21.70 -5.72
CA GLN A 132 -3.16 -22.17 -4.85
C GLN A 132 -2.63 -22.72 -3.54
N GLY A 133 -1.60 -23.58 -3.59
CA GLY A 133 -0.96 -24.08 -2.39
C GLY A 133 -0.25 -22.97 -1.63
N PHE A 134 0.36 -21.99 -2.31
CA PHE A 134 0.96 -20.82 -1.66
C PHE A 134 -0.08 -20.00 -0.88
N GLN A 135 -1.19 -19.63 -1.51
CA GLN A 135 -2.28 -18.91 -0.88
C GLN A 135 -2.78 -19.62 0.38
N THR A 136 -3.05 -20.92 0.28
CA THR A 136 -3.57 -21.74 1.40
C THR A 136 -2.55 -21.85 2.53
N ARG A 137 -1.27 -22.11 2.22
CA ARG A 137 -0.21 -22.27 3.23
C ARG A 137 0.04 -20.99 4.03
N HIS A 138 -0.09 -19.83 3.38
CA HIS A 138 0.18 -18.53 4.00
C HIS A 138 -1.08 -17.80 4.49
N GLY A 139 -2.27 -18.37 4.30
CA GLY A 139 -3.53 -17.75 4.75
C GLY A 139 -3.80 -16.38 4.11
N LEU A 140 -3.42 -16.21 2.85
CA LEU A 140 -3.50 -14.91 2.15
C LEU A 140 -4.95 -14.53 1.85
N ASN A 141 -5.24 -13.23 1.86
CA ASN A 141 -6.54 -12.70 1.45
C ASN A 141 -6.85 -13.14 0.02
N GLY A 142 -7.91 -13.92 -0.15
CA GLY A 142 -8.22 -14.59 -1.40
C GLY A 142 -8.47 -13.65 -2.58
N PRO A 143 -9.36 -12.64 -2.45
CA PRO A 143 -9.58 -11.65 -3.49
C PRO A 143 -8.31 -10.93 -3.95
N ILE A 144 -7.51 -10.39 -3.01
CA ILE A 144 -6.28 -9.65 -3.36
C ILE A 144 -5.24 -10.59 -3.97
N PHE A 145 -5.07 -11.79 -3.43
CA PHE A 145 -4.11 -12.74 -3.98
C PHE A 145 -4.52 -13.29 -5.35
N ALA A 146 -5.83 -13.39 -5.63
CA ALA A 146 -6.31 -13.74 -6.96
C ALA A 146 -5.92 -12.70 -8.02
N GLU A 147 -5.91 -11.42 -7.65
CA GLU A 147 -5.42 -10.33 -8.50
C GLU A 147 -3.91 -10.45 -8.75
N VAL A 148 -3.11 -10.65 -7.70
CA VAL A 148 -1.65 -10.90 -7.84
C VAL A 148 -1.39 -12.09 -8.76
N LYS A 149 -2.09 -13.20 -8.53
CA LYS A 149 -2.01 -14.40 -9.39
C LYS A 149 -2.34 -14.08 -10.84
N ASN A 150 -3.34 -13.24 -11.11
CA ASN A 150 -3.73 -12.89 -12.47
C ASN A 150 -2.63 -12.15 -13.23
N PHE A 151 -1.89 -11.25 -12.56
CA PHE A 151 -0.73 -10.61 -13.16
C PHE A 151 0.44 -11.58 -13.31
N LEU A 152 0.87 -12.18 -12.20
CA LEU A 152 2.12 -12.91 -12.14
C LEU A 152 2.09 -14.21 -12.95
N LYS A 153 0.99 -14.97 -12.90
CA LYS A 153 0.88 -16.23 -13.66
C LYS A 153 0.97 -16.00 -15.17
N ASN A 154 0.56 -14.82 -15.65
CA ASN A 154 0.61 -14.44 -17.06
C ASN A 154 1.93 -13.71 -17.42
N GLY A 155 2.87 -13.57 -16.48
CA GLY A 155 4.10 -12.82 -16.68
C GLY A 155 3.90 -11.29 -16.80
N ASP A 156 2.74 -10.77 -16.38
CA ASP A 156 2.38 -9.36 -16.54
C ASP A 156 2.84 -8.51 -15.36
N ILE A 157 4.16 -8.40 -15.19
CA ILE A 157 4.78 -7.61 -14.11
C ILE A 157 4.56 -6.10 -14.34
N ARG A 158 4.57 -5.65 -15.60
CA ARG A 158 4.25 -4.26 -15.96
C ARG A 158 2.81 -3.90 -15.63
N GLY A 159 1.86 -4.79 -15.88
CA GLY A 159 0.46 -4.63 -15.50
C GLY A 159 0.30 -4.49 -13.98
N LEU A 160 1.05 -5.26 -13.19
CA LEU A 160 1.09 -5.10 -11.74
C LEU A 160 1.57 -3.69 -11.33
N TYR A 161 2.66 -3.18 -11.92
CA TYR A 161 3.13 -1.83 -11.62
C TYR A 161 2.16 -0.74 -12.07
N ALA A 162 1.50 -0.91 -13.22
CA ALA A 162 0.44 -0.01 -13.66
C ALA A 162 -0.75 -0.01 -12.68
N ARG A 163 -1.10 -1.17 -12.13
CA ARG A 163 -2.13 -1.30 -11.10
C ARG A 163 -1.76 -0.57 -9.80
N MET A 164 -0.51 -0.69 -9.35
CA MET A 164 0.01 0.02 -8.17
C MET A 164 0.03 1.54 -8.38
N LEU A 165 0.38 2.02 -9.58
CA LEU A 165 0.27 3.43 -9.91
C LEU A 165 -1.18 3.91 -9.85
N ALA A 166 -2.11 3.16 -10.43
CA ALA A 166 -3.54 3.51 -10.40
C ALA A 166 -4.08 3.59 -8.96
N ASP A 167 -3.70 2.66 -8.08
CA ASP A 167 -4.01 2.78 -6.64
C ASP A 167 -3.46 4.07 -6.05
N ALA A 168 -2.20 4.39 -6.35
CA ALA A 168 -1.56 5.57 -5.80
C ALA A 168 -2.21 6.88 -6.27
N GLU A 169 -2.66 6.93 -7.52
CA GLU A 169 -3.45 8.04 -8.07
C GLU A 169 -4.81 8.17 -7.40
N GLU A 170 -5.53 7.06 -7.18
CA GLU A 170 -6.82 7.08 -6.48
C GLU A 170 -6.67 7.53 -5.03
N LEU A 171 -5.72 6.97 -4.30
CA LEU A 171 -5.43 7.35 -2.90
C LEU A 171 -5.01 8.81 -2.78
N SER A 172 -4.14 9.30 -3.67
CA SER A 172 -3.76 10.72 -3.75
C SER A 172 -4.99 11.60 -3.98
N GLY A 173 -5.85 11.26 -4.94
CA GLY A 173 -7.08 12.01 -5.22
C GLY A 173 -8.00 12.13 -4.01
N ARG A 174 -8.18 11.04 -3.25
CA ARG A 174 -8.98 11.05 -2.02
C ARG A 174 -8.36 11.89 -0.92
N LEU A 175 -7.05 11.77 -0.70
CA LEU A 175 -6.35 12.58 0.29
C LEU A 175 -6.44 14.08 -0.01
N HIS A 176 -6.34 14.47 -1.28
CA HIS A 176 -6.56 15.85 -1.71
C HIS A 176 -8.01 16.32 -1.46
N GLY A 177 -8.99 15.45 -1.70
CA GLY A 177 -10.39 15.71 -1.35
C GLY A 177 -10.58 15.98 0.15
N ILE A 178 -10.04 15.10 1.00
CA ILE A 178 -10.08 15.26 2.46
C ILE A 178 -9.36 16.55 2.88
N LYS A 179 -8.17 16.82 2.32
CA LYS A 179 -7.42 18.05 2.60
C LYS A 179 -8.27 19.28 2.30
N THR A 180 -8.96 19.31 1.17
CA THR A 180 -9.83 20.44 0.78
C THR A 180 -10.96 20.66 1.80
N MET A 181 -11.53 19.59 2.35
CA MET A 181 -12.53 19.69 3.42
C MET A 181 -11.93 20.27 4.70
N VAL A 182 -10.75 19.79 5.10
CA VAL A 182 -10.06 20.26 6.31
C VAL A 182 -9.67 21.72 6.19
N ASP A 183 -9.12 22.15 5.04
CA ASP A 183 -8.78 23.55 4.74
C ASP A 183 -10.04 24.47 4.81
N ALA A 184 -11.23 23.91 4.59
CA ALA A 184 -12.51 24.61 4.70
C ALA A 184 -13.10 24.57 6.13
N GLY A 185 -12.38 24.01 7.11
CA GLY A 185 -12.86 23.82 8.48
C GLY A 185 -13.95 22.76 8.61
N GLN A 186 -13.97 21.77 7.70
CA GLN A 186 -14.96 20.70 7.66
C GLN A 186 -14.34 19.35 8.02
N PHE A 187 -15.15 18.46 8.59
CA PHE A 187 -14.75 17.07 8.81
C PHE A 187 -15.08 16.21 7.60
N PRO A 188 -14.15 15.34 7.17
CA PRO A 188 -14.50 14.23 6.30
C PRO A 188 -15.47 13.28 7.03
N GLU A 189 -16.35 12.63 6.28
CA GLU A 189 -17.24 11.64 6.87
C GLU A 189 -16.42 10.43 7.36
N ILE A 190 -16.81 9.86 8.51
CA ILE A 190 -16.13 8.68 9.08
C ILE A 190 -16.07 7.55 8.04
N TYR A 191 -17.12 7.36 7.25
CA TYR A 191 -17.16 6.35 6.21
C TYR A 191 -16.05 6.53 5.15
N ASP A 192 -15.78 7.78 4.74
CA ASP A 192 -14.72 8.08 3.77
C ASP A 192 -13.32 7.74 4.34
N LEU A 193 -13.12 7.99 5.63
CA LEU A 193 -11.86 7.65 6.32
C LEU A 193 -11.66 6.14 6.42
N TRP A 194 -12.71 5.40 6.76
CA TRP A 194 -12.66 3.93 6.79
C TRP A 194 -12.36 3.35 5.42
N ARG A 195 -13.04 3.86 4.39
CA ARG A 195 -12.81 3.45 3.01
C ARG A 195 -11.38 3.72 2.57
N LEU A 196 -10.86 4.93 2.84
CA LEU A 196 -9.48 5.27 2.54
C LEU A 196 -8.49 4.31 3.21
N ASN A 197 -8.69 3.98 4.49
CA ASN A 197 -7.82 3.04 5.19
C ASN A 197 -7.89 1.62 4.63
N GLN A 198 -9.08 1.17 4.22
CA GLN A 198 -9.26 -0.10 3.54
C GLN A 198 -8.49 -0.13 2.22
N GLU A 199 -8.64 0.89 1.38
CA GLU A 199 -7.96 0.99 0.08
C GLU A 199 -6.43 1.03 0.24
N PHE A 200 -5.91 1.75 1.24
CA PHE A 200 -4.49 1.70 1.61
C PHE A 200 -4.05 0.26 1.93
N SER A 201 -4.83 -0.43 2.76
CA SER A 201 -4.50 -1.80 3.18
C SER A 201 -4.51 -2.78 2.01
N GLU A 202 -5.49 -2.66 1.11
CA GLU A 202 -5.60 -3.51 -0.08
C GLU A 202 -4.42 -3.29 -1.04
N SER A 203 -4.06 -2.04 -1.31
CA SER A 203 -2.92 -1.69 -2.18
C SER A 203 -1.59 -2.19 -1.62
N LEU A 204 -1.39 -2.08 -0.31
CA LEU A 204 -0.17 -2.58 0.34
C LEU A 204 -0.09 -4.10 0.34
N LEU A 205 -1.21 -4.79 0.57
CA LEU A 205 -1.29 -6.25 0.51
C LEU A 205 -0.99 -6.75 -0.91
N LEU A 206 -1.48 -6.08 -1.96
CA LEU A 206 -1.17 -6.40 -3.36
C LEU A 206 0.35 -6.43 -3.59
N GLY A 207 1.04 -5.34 -3.21
CA GLY A 207 2.49 -5.24 -3.34
C GLY A 207 3.25 -6.25 -2.49
N GLN A 208 2.84 -6.46 -1.24
CA GLN A 208 3.46 -7.43 -0.33
C GLN A 208 3.33 -8.87 -0.87
N TYR A 209 2.14 -9.25 -1.32
CA TYR A 209 1.88 -10.60 -1.85
C TYR A 209 2.67 -10.87 -3.13
N ALA A 210 2.78 -9.88 -4.03
CA ALA A 210 3.64 -10.01 -5.19
C ALA A 210 5.10 -10.24 -4.77
N SER A 211 5.61 -9.44 -3.83
CA SER A 211 6.98 -9.55 -3.32
C SER A 211 7.28 -10.93 -2.73
N GLU A 212 6.33 -11.50 -1.99
CA GLU A 212 6.47 -12.83 -1.39
C GLU A 212 6.51 -13.97 -2.43
N VAL A 213 5.81 -13.81 -3.56
CA VAL A 213 5.91 -14.77 -4.68
C VAL A 213 7.32 -14.73 -5.27
N PHE A 214 7.85 -13.55 -5.61
CA PHE A 214 9.21 -13.41 -6.16
C PHE A 214 10.28 -13.93 -5.20
N PHE A 215 10.17 -13.60 -3.91
CA PHE A 215 11.07 -14.12 -2.89
C PHE A 215 11.08 -15.65 -2.81
N GLN A 216 9.96 -16.30 -3.13
CA GLN A 216 9.87 -17.76 -3.13
C GLN A 216 10.44 -18.40 -4.41
N LEU A 217 10.57 -17.64 -5.50
CA LEU A 217 11.21 -18.10 -6.74
C LEU A 217 12.74 -18.08 -6.67
N ASP A 218 13.31 -17.26 -5.79
CA ASP A 218 14.76 -17.11 -5.60
C ASP A 218 15.37 -18.19 -4.68
N LYS A 219 14.55 -19.08 -4.11
CA LYS A 219 14.98 -20.18 -3.24
C LYS A 219 15.05 -21.50 -3.99
#